data_AF-A0A2H9NWI7-F1
#
_entry.id   AF-A0A2H9NWI7-F1
#
_cell.length_a   1.000
_cell.length_b   1.000
_cell.length_c   1.000
_cell.angle_alpha   90.00
_cell.angle_beta   90.00
_cell.angle_gamma   90.00
#
_symmetry.space_group_name_H-M   'P 1'
#
loop_
_entity.id
_entity.type
_entity.pdbx_description
1 polymer ?
#
loop_
_entity_poly.entity_id
_entity_poly.type
_entity_poly.pdbx_seq_one_letter_code
_entity_poly.pdbx_strand_id
1 'polypeptide(L)'
;MLTLIFCDCFYAYHAQVHHTDALLENRTAHGLINTLQNYFINQDEYVKETVFSQEEVLHYRDVKHLIRQLIFLWAALLLSAAFLIKKCLFPSPTPKEAQGAQKKIHEHDTERGIILRNAGILHLGSGILFILLALNFSRSFTGFHSLFFREGSWMFPAESYSIRLFPPSFFKGIFSVFVAVNVISAFLLLLGSALLLRRGSAKKKRK
;
A
#
# COMPACT_ATOMS: atom_id res chain seq x y z
N MET A 1 -2.83 -4.23 -1.53
CA MET A 1 -1.57 -3.51 -1.78
C MET A 1 -0.70 -4.30 -2.76
N LEU A 2 -0.26 -5.52 -2.42
CA LEU A 2 0.44 -6.42 -3.35
C LEU A 2 -0.35 -6.71 -4.63
N THR A 3 -1.66 -6.88 -4.52
CA THR A 3 -2.54 -7.19 -5.66
C THR A 3 -2.56 -6.12 -6.76
N LEU A 4 -2.32 -4.85 -6.44
CA LEU A 4 -2.24 -3.78 -7.45
C LEU A 4 -0.86 -3.74 -8.12
N ILE A 5 0.20 -3.99 -7.36
CA ILE A 5 1.60 -4.03 -7.83
C ILE A 5 1.85 -5.22 -8.77
N PHE A 6 1.00 -6.25 -8.74
CA PHE A 6 1.08 -7.42 -9.62
C PHE A 6 -0.16 -7.56 -10.52
N CYS A 7 -0.92 -6.47 -10.75
CA CYS A 7 -2.09 -6.51 -11.61
C CYS A 7 -1.70 -6.30 -13.08
N ASP A 8 -1.89 -7.31 -13.92
CA ASP A 8 -1.55 -7.22 -15.35
C ASP A 8 -2.28 -6.08 -16.08
N CYS A 9 -3.55 -5.82 -15.72
CA CYS A 9 -4.32 -4.70 -16.28
C CYS A 9 -3.66 -3.34 -15.97
N PHE A 10 -3.04 -3.20 -14.80
CA PHE A 10 -2.35 -1.97 -14.41
C PHE A 10 -1.10 -1.74 -15.26
N TYR A 11 -0.29 -2.78 -15.46
CA TYR A 11 0.90 -2.69 -16.31
C TYR A 11 0.54 -2.50 -17.78
N ALA A 12 -0.50 -3.18 -18.27
CA ALA A 12 -0.98 -3.00 -19.64
C ALA A 12 -1.45 -1.56 -19.90
N TYR A 13 -2.22 -0.97 -18.98
CA TYR A 13 -2.65 0.43 -19.08
C TYR A 13 -1.45 1.38 -19.13
N HIS A 14 -0.48 1.23 -18.23
CA HIS A 14 0.67 2.11 -18.19
C HIS A 14 1.64 1.89 -19.36
N ALA A 15 1.80 0.65 -19.83
CA ALA A 15 2.59 0.35 -21.02
C ALA A 15 2.03 1.05 -22.26
N GLN A 16 0.70 1.07 -22.40
CA GLN A 16 0.00 1.77 -23.47
C GLN A 16 0.13 3.30 -23.34
N VAL A 17 -0.11 3.85 -22.15
CA VAL A 17 -0.06 5.30 -21.91
C VAL A 17 1.34 5.89 -22.06
N HIS A 18 2.38 5.12 -21.71
CA HIS A 18 3.77 5.54 -21.82
C HIS A 18 4.47 5.04 -23.08
N HIS A 19 3.75 4.37 -24.00
CA HIS A 19 4.28 3.81 -25.25
C HIS A 19 5.53 2.93 -25.05
N THR A 20 5.60 2.18 -23.94
CA THR A 20 6.82 1.44 -23.56
C THR A 20 7.16 0.32 -24.55
N ASP A 21 6.16 -0.29 -25.18
CA ASP A 21 6.38 -1.34 -26.19
C ASP A 21 7.10 -0.82 -27.44
N ALA A 22 6.88 0.44 -27.82
CA ALA A 22 7.54 1.05 -28.98
C ALA A 22 9.04 1.31 -28.73
N LEU A 23 9.47 1.32 -27.45
CA LEU A 23 10.85 1.59 -27.05
C LEU A 23 11.70 0.32 -26.93
N LEU A 24 11.09 -0.86 -27.12
CA LEU A 24 11.71 -2.17 -26.93
C LEU A 24 11.72 -2.95 -28.25
N GLU A 25 12.60 -2.53 -29.15
CA GLU A 25 12.72 -2.93 -30.56
C GLU A 25 12.75 -4.46 -30.86
N ASN A 26 12.86 -5.34 -29.85
CA ASN A 26 13.01 -6.80 -30.06
C ASN A 26 12.31 -7.72 -29.02
N ARG A 27 11.57 -7.16 -28.05
CA ARG A 27 10.84 -7.90 -27.00
C ARG A 27 9.61 -7.11 -26.57
N THR A 28 8.49 -7.78 -26.29
CA THR A 28 7.30 -7.10 -25.75
C THR A 28 7.57 -6.66 -24.31
N ALA A 29 7.20 -5.43 -23.94
CA ALA A 29 7.33 -4.94 -22.56
C ALA A 29 6.63 -5.90 -21.59
N HIS A 30 5.51 -6.45 -22.03
CA HIS A 30 4.74 -7.45 -21.31
C HIS A 30 5.56 -8.68 -20.89
N GLY A 31 6.39 -9.25 -21.77
CA GLY A 31 7.21 -10.42 -21.44
C GLY A 31 8.27 -10.14 -20.37
N LEU A 32 8.92 -8.97 -20.46
CA LEU A 32 9.92 -8.54 -19.48
C LEU A 32 9.27 -8.21 -18.13
N ILE A 33 8.12 -7.53 -18.14
CA ILE A 33 7.34 -7.24 -16.93
C ILE A 33 6.92 -8.53 -16.23
N ASN A 34 6.38 -9.51 -16.96
CA ASN A 34 5.98 -10.79 -16.39
C ASN A 34 7.18 -11.53 -15.76
N THR A 35 8.35 -11.46 -16.41
CA THR A 35 9.59 -12.06 -15.88
C THR A 35 10.02 -11.39 -14.59
N LEU A 36 9.97 -10.06 -14.51
CA LEU A 36 10.28 -9.32 -13.30
C LEU A 36 9.26 -9.57 -12.18
N GLN A 37 7.96 -9.61 -12.50
CA GLN A 37 6.92 -9.93 -11.53
C GLN A 37 7.13 -11.33 -10.93
N ASN A 38 7.38 -12.33 -11.77
CA ASN A 38 7.72 -13.69 -11.33
C ASN A 38 8.98 -13.69 -10.47
N TYR A 39 10.01 -12.95 -10.86
CA TYR A 39 11.23 -12.80 -10.06
C TYR A 39 10.93 -12.24 -8.67
N PHE A 40 10.11 -11.20 -8.53
CA PHE A 40 9.78 -10.61 -7.22
C PHE A 40 8.99 -11.56 -6.31
N ILE A 41 8.18 -12.45 -6.89
CA ILE A 41 7.35 -13.43 -6.16
C ILE A 41 8.17 -14.67 -5.76
N ASN A 42 9.02 -15.17 -6.67
CA ASN A 42 9.75 -16.43 -6.49
C ASN A 42 10.97 -16.30 -5.55
N GLN A 43 11.65 -17.41 -5.30
CA GLN A 43 12.86 -17.48 -4.46
C GLN A 43 14.17 -17.24 -5.22
N ASP A 44 14.11 -16.97 -6.53
CA ASP A 44 15.31 -16.73 -7.36
C ASP A 44 16.18 -15.58 -6.81
N GLU A 45 17.50 -15.75 -6.80
CA GLU A 45 18.41 -14.73 -6.29
C GLU A 45 18.65 -13.57 -7.28
N TYR A 46 18.55 -13.86 -8.58
CA TYR A 46 18.78 -12.91 -9.68
C TYR A 46 17.72 -13.06 -10.76
N VAL A 47 17.47 -11.97 -11.50
CA VAL A 47 16.63 -11.99 -12.70
C VAL A 47 17.33 -12.80 -13.79
N LYS A 48 16.63 -13.77 -14.38
CA LYS A 48 17.17 -14.68 -15.40
C LYS A 48 16.97 -14.11 -16.81
N GLU A 49 17.43 -12.88 -17.04
CA GLU A 49 17.35 -12.20 -18.33
C GLU A 49 18.66 -11.48 -18.64
N THR A 50 19.19 -11.69 -19.84
CA THR A 50 20.48 -11.14 -20.26
C THR A 50 20.39 -9.70 -20.78
N VAL A 51 19.18 -9.19 -21.00
CA VAL A 51 18.96 -7.82 -21.49
C VAL A 51 19.23 -6.75 -20.43
N PHE A 52 19.14 -7.11 -19.15
CA PHE A 52 19.47 -6.22 -18.06
C PHE A 52 20.96 -6.21 -17.80
N SER A 53 21.54 -5.02 -17.63
CA SER A 53 22.92 -4.88 -17.17
C SER A 53 23.11 -5.48 -15.76
N GLN A 54 24.36 -5.76 -15.39
CA GLN A 54 24.66 -6.26 -14.05
C GLN A 54 24.18 -5.29 -12.95
N GLU A 55 24.27 -3.98 -13.19
CA GLU A 55 23.82 -2.95 -12.25
C GLU A 55 22.30 -2.98 -12.06
N GLU A 56 21.53 -3.12 -13.14
CA GLU A 56 20.07 -3.26 -13.08
C GLU A 56 19.66 -4.53 -12.33
N VAL A 57 20.33 -5.66 -12.60
CA VAL A 57 20.07 -6.93 -11.91
C VAL A 57 20.32 -6.82 -10.40
N LEU A 58 21.42 -6.17 -10.00
CA LEU A 58 21.72 -5.92 -8.59
C LEU A 58 20.68 -5.00 -7.94
N HIS A 59 20.23 -3.96 -8.64
CA HIS A 59 19.17 -3.09 -8.13
C HIS A 59 17.84 -3.84 -7.96
N TYR A 60 17.45 -4.69 -8.90
CA TYR A 60 16.25 -5.50 -8.76
C TYR A 60 16.31 -6.44 -7.54
N ARG A 61 17.50 -6.98 -7.24
CA ARG A 61 17.73 -7.72 -5.99
C ARG A 61 17.52 -6.84 -4.77
N ASP A 62 18.08 -5.64 -4.74
CA ASP A 62 17.89 -4.71 -3.61
C ASP A 62 16.40 -4.39 -3.42
N VAL A 63 15.68 -4.10 -4.50
CA VAL A 63 14.24 -3.85 -4.50
C VAL A 63 13.48 -5.09 -3.98
N LYS A 64 13.86 -6.30 -4.39
CA LYS A 64 13.24 -7.53 -3.90
C LYS A 64 13.43 -7.72 -2.40
N HIS A 65 14.62 -7.45 -1.88
CA HIS A 65 14.87 -7.51 -0.44
C HIS A 65 14.02 -6.49 0.32
N LEU A 66 13.94 -5.25 -0.17
CA LEU A 66 13.10 -4.21 0.42
C LEU A 66 11.62 -4.64 0.42
N ILE A 67 11.09 -5.12 -0.70
CA ILE A 67 9.70 -5.62 -0.79
C ILE A 67 9.46 -6.73 0.23
N ARG A 68 10.36 -7.71 0.36
CA ARG A 68 10.22 -8.81 1.32
C ARG A 68 10.22 -8.34 2.77
N GLN A 69 11.10 -7.40 3.12
CA GLN A 69 11.13 -6.80 4.45
C GLN A 69 9.82 -6.07 4.75
N LEU A 70 9.31 -5.28 3.80
CA LEU A 70 8.03 -4.58 3.94
C LEU A 70 6.86 -5.56 4.11
N ILE A 71 6.81 -6.64 3.33
CA ILE A 71 5.78 -7.68 3.45
C ILE A 71 5.85 -8.34 4.83
N PHE A 72 7.05 -8.68 5.30
CA PHE A 72 7.25 -9.30 6.61
C PHE A 72 6.76 -8.39 7.75
N LEU A 73 7.16 -7.11 7.73
CA LEU A 73 6.74 -6.13 8.73
C LEU A 73 5.21 -5.93 8.70
N TRP A 74 4.63 -5.87 7.51
CA TRP A 74 3.18 -5.71 7.35
C TRP A 74 2.41 -6.94 7.83
N ALA A 75 2.89 -8.14 7.55
CA ALA A 75 2.31 -9.38 8.06
C ALA A 75 2.39 -9.46 9.60
N ALA A 76 3.54 -9.09 10.19
CA ALA A 76 3.69 -9.01 11.64
C ALA A 76 2.71 -8.01 12.27
N LEU A 77 2.53 -6.83 11.64
CA LEU A 77 1.55 -5.83 12.07
C LEU A 77 0.13 -6.39 12.03
N LEU A 78 -0.27 -7.05 10.94
CA LEU A 78 -1.59 -7.67 10.84
C LEU A 78 -1.83 -8.76 11.90
N LEU A 79 -0.83 -9.60 12.16
CA LEU A 79 -0.91 -10.62 13.22
C LEU A 79 -1.07 -9.98 14.60
N SER A 80 -0.33 -8.91 14.88
CA SER A 80 -0.45 -8.17 16.14
C SER A 80 -1.84 -7.52 16.29
N ALA A 81 -2.37 -6.93 15.22
CA ALA A 81 -3.71 -6.35 15.20
C ALA A 81 -4.78 -7.41 15.41
N ALA A 82 -4.67 -8.57 14.73
CA ALA A 82 -5.60 -9.68 14.90
C ALA A 82 -5.61 -10.21 16.34
N PHE A 83 -4.43 -10.32 16.99
CA PHE A 83 -4.32 -10.70 18.39
C PHE A 83 -5.03 -9.71 19.33
N LEU A 84 -4.85 -8.40 19.10
CA LEU A 84 -5.53 -7.35 19.87
C LEU A 84 -7.05 -7.37 19.65
N ILE A 85 -7.51 -7.51 18.40
CA ILE A 85 -8.93 -7.60 18.06
C ILE A 85 -9.57 -8.83 18.72
N LYS A 86 -8.90 -9.99 18.71
CA LYS A 86 -9.38 -11.20 19.41
C LYS A 86 -9.60 -10.94 20.90
N LYS A 87 -8.65 -10.26 21.57
CA LYS A 87 -8.81 -9.88 22.98
C LYS A 87 -10.01 -8.95 23.21
N CYS A 88 -10.27 -8.02 22.30
CA CYS A 88 -11.43 -7.13 22.40
C CYS A 88 -12.76 -7.82 22.10
N LEU A 89 -12.81 -8.78 21.16
CA LEU A 89 -14.03 -9.48 20.78
C LEU A 89 -14.41 -10.62 21.72
N PHE A 90 -13.44 -11.25 22.38
CA PHE A 90 -13.64 -12.35 23.33
C PHE A 90 -13.04 -12.01 24.71
N PRO A 91 -13.58 -10.99 25.41
CA PRO A 91 -13.15 -10.68 26.76
C PRO A 91 -13.49 -11.87 27.68
N SER A 92 -12.55 -12.25 28.56
CA SER A 92 -12.75 -13.34 29.50
C SER A 92 -13.95 -13.02 30.41
N PRO A 93 -14.98 -13.87 30.49
CA PRO A 93 -16.23 -13.51 31.14
C PRO A 93 -16.03 -13.40 32.65
N THR A 94 -16.40 -12.25 33.23
CA THR A 94 -16.53 -12.13 34.69
C THR A 94 -17.98 -12.46 35.11
N PRO A 95 -18.19 -13.10 36.28
CA PRO A 95 -19.50 -13.66 36.66
C PRO A 95 -20.67 -12.66 36.83
N LYS A 96 -20.44 -11.34 36.73
CA LYS A 96 -21.44 -10.31 37.08
C LYS A 96 -22.20 -9.71 35.88
N GLU A 97 -21.92 -10.12 34.64
CA GLU A 97 -22.35 -9.38 33.43
C GLU A 97 -23.66 -9.83 32.76
N ALA A 98 -24.38 -10.80 33.31
CA ALA A 98 -25.51 -11.45 32.64
C ALA A 98 -26.83 -10.63 32.58
N GLN A 99 -26.95 -9.48 33.24
CA GLN A 99 -28.22 -8.72 33.32
C GLN A 99 -28.31 -7.46 32.43
N GLY A 100 -27.32 -7.19 31.56
CA GLY A 100 -27.17 -5.89 30.88
C GLY A 100 -27.21 -5.88 29.34
N ALA A 101 -27.88 -6.83 28.68
CA ALA A 101 -27.75 -7.07 27.23
C ALA A 101 -28.03 -5.84 26.33
N GLN A 102 -28.92 -4.93 26.75
CA GLN A 102 -29.24 -3.73 25.97
C GLN A 102 -28.32 -2.52 26.25
N LYS A 103 -27.62 -2.51 27.41
CA LYS A 103 -26.61 -1.49 27.75
C LYS A 103 -25.30 -1.78 27.01
N LYS A 104 -24.93 -3.06 26.88
CA LYS A 104 -23.74 -3.56 26.20
C LYS A 104 -23.67 -3.21 24.70
N ILE A 105 -24.81 -3.15 24.00
CA ILE A 105 -24.87 -2.81 22.56
C ILE A 105 -24.55 -1.32 22.32
N HIS A 106 -24.91 -0.41 23.25
CA HIS A 106 -24.71 1.03 23.09
C HIS A 106 -23.27 1.48 23.32
N GLU A 107 -22.59 0.88 24.30
CA GLU A 107 -21.17 1.10 24.55
C GLU A 107 -20.35 0.68 23.33
N HIS A 108 -20.69 -0.46 22.72
CA HIS A 108 -19.96 -0.99 21.57
C HIS A 108 -20.10 -0.16 20.28
N ASP A 109 -21.29 0.40 19.98
CA ASP A 109 -21.47 1.30 18.83
C ASP A 109 -20.66 2.61 18.97
N THR A 110 -20.57 3.12 20.21
CA THR A 110 -19.82 4.35 20.51
C THR A 110 -18.31 4.11 20.42
N GLU A 111 -17.82 3.03 21.01
CA GLU A 111 -16.41 2.63 20.92
C GLU A 111 -15.96 2.39 19.48
N ARG A 112 -16.73 1.62 18.71
CA ARG A 112 -16.48 1.40 17.27
C ARG A 112 -16.46 2.71 16.50
N GLY A 113 -17.38 3.62 16.79
CA GLY A 113 -17.41 4.96 16.19
C GLY A 113 -16.14 5.76 16.48
N ILE A 114 -15.64 5.75 17.73
CA ILE A 114 -14.39 6.42 18.11
C ILE A 114 -13.18 5.79 17.41
N ILE A 115 -13.11 4.46 17.34
CA ILE A 115 -12.03 3.73 16.66
C ILE A 115 -11.99 4.13 15.16
N LEU A 116 -13.15 4.08 14.48
CA LEU A 116 -13.23 4.48 13.07
C LEU A 116 -12.87 5.96 12.86
N ARG A 117 -13.23 6.84 13.80
CA ARG A 117 -12.87 8.27 13.73
C ARG A 117 -11.35 8.44 13.79
N ASN A 118 -10.70 7.82 14.78
CA ASN A 118 -9.26 7.93 14.97
C ASN A 118 -8.51 7.34 13.78
N ALA A 119 -8.96 6.19 13.25
CA ALA A 119 -8.41 5.61 12.02
C ALA A 119 -8.61 6.55 10.82
N GLY A 120 -9.80 7.14 10.67
CA GLY A 120 -10.11 8.09 9.60
C GLY A 120 -9.25 9.35 9.66
N ILE A 121 -9.02 9.93 10.85
CA ILE A 121 -8.13 11.07 11.06
C ILE A 121 -6.68 10.71 10.69
N LEU A 122 -6.20 9.54 11.11
CA LEU A 122 -4.87 9.07 10.78
C LEU A 122 -4.69 8.93 9.26
N HIS A 123 -5.66 8.30 8.57
CA HIS A 123 -5.65 8.17 7.12
C HIS A 123 -5.74 9.52 6.41
N LEU A 124 -6.48 10.48 6.95
CA LEU A 124 -6.55 11.84 6.39
C LEU A 124 -5.18 12.53 6.52
N GLY A 125 -4.54 12.44 7.68
CA GLY A 125 -3.19 12.99 7.91
C GLY A 125 -2.14 12.37 6.99
N SER A 126 -2.13 11.04 6.85
CA SER A 126 -1.23 10.36 5.90
C SER A 126 -1.54 10.72 4.44
N GLY A 127 -2.82 10.94 4.10
CA GLY A 127 -3.25 11.37 2.77
C GLY A 127 -2.70 12.74 2.40
N ILE A 128 -2.75 13.70 3.34
CA ILE A 128 -2.15 15.03 3.16
C ILE A 128 -0.64 14.90 2.92
N LEU A 129 0.06 14.08 3.73
CA LEU A 129 1.49 13.83 3.54
C LEU A 129 1.77 13.24 2.15
N PHE A 130 1.01 12.24 1.72
CA PHE A 130 1.21 11.64 0.39
C PHE A 130 0.94 12.63 -0.74
N ILE A 131 -0.06 13.52 -0.60
CA ILE A 131 -0.29 14.60 -1.57
C ILE A 131 0.94 15.52 -1.64
N LEU A 132 1.49 15.94 -0.49
CA LEU A 132 2.69 16.78 -0.45
C LEU A 132 3.90 16.10 -1.12
N LEU A 133 4.11 14.80 -0.88
CA LEU A 133 5.14 14.01 -1.55
C LEU A 133 4.89 13.92 -3.07
N ALA A 134 3.63 13.81 -3.51
CA ALA A 134 3.27 13.76 -4.92
C ALA A 134 3.55 15.08 -5.65
N LEU A 135 3.30 16.21 -4.97
CA LEU A 135 3.56 17.56 -5.52
C LEU A 135 5.06 17.77 -5.80
N ASN A 136 5.94 17.17 -4.98
CA ASN A 136 7.38 17.16 -5.22
C ASN A 136 7.89 15.73 -5.50
N PHE A 137 7.28 15.09 -6.49
CA PHE A 137 7.55 13.68 -6.78
C PHE A 137 9.03 13.39 -7.05
N SER A 138 9.73 14.23 -7.82
CA SER A 138 11.15 14.01 -8.14
C SER A 138 12.02 13.97 -6.88
N ARG A 139 11.88 14.97 -5.99
CA ARG A 139 12.64 14.99 -4.73
C ARG A 139 12.25 13.83 -3.81
N SER A 140 10.96 13.51 -3.74
CA SER A 140 10.46 12.38 -2.94
C SER A 140 10.97 11.04 -3.46
N PHE A 141 11.03 10.86 -4.78
CA PHE A 141 11.56 9.67 -5.44
C PHE A 141 13.05 9.50 -5.12
N THR A 142 13.86 10.55 -5.29
CA THR A 142 15.28 10.51 -4.94
C THR A 142 15.50 10.29 -3.44
N GLY A 143 14.72 10.95 -2.58
CA GLY A 143 14.80 10.77 -1.13
C GLY A 143 14.47 9.36 -0.68
N PHE A 144 13.44 8.74 -1.28
CA PHE A 144 13.11 7.34 -1.06
C PHE A 144 14.30 6.43 -1.45
N HIS A 145 14.85 6.61 -2.65
CA HIS A 145 15.94 5.75 -3.11
C HIS A 145 17.20 5.92 -2.25
N SER A 146 17.52 7.14 -1.83
CA SER A 146 18.68 7.42 -0.98
C SER A 146 18.54 6.84 0.43
N LEU A 147 17.30 6.63 0.91
CA LEU A 147 17.04 6.04 2.21
C LEU A 147 17.24 4.51 2.22
N PHE A 148 16.91 3.85 1.11
CA PHE A 148 16.87 2.38 1.05
C PHE A 148 18.00 1.76 0.22
N PHE A 149 18.65 2.53 -0.65
CA PHE A 149 19.64 2.02 -1.59
C PHE A 149 20.93 2.84 -1.50
N ARG A 150 22.05 2.18 -1.86
CA ARG A 150 23.35 2.83 -1.93
C ARG A 150 23.35 3.91 -3.01
N GLU A 151 24.09 4.99 -2.79
CA GLU A 151 24.28 6.02 -3.81
C GLU A 151 24.82 5.42 -5.12
N GLY A 152 24.22 5.83 -6.24
CA GLY A 152 24.57 5.33 -7.57
C GLY A 152 23.93 3.99 -7.96
N SER A 153 23.46 3.15 -7.03
CA SER A 153 22.99 1.80 -7.36
C SER A 153 21.60 1.72 -8.01
N TRP A 154 20.93 2.86 -8.15
CA TRP A 154 19.57 2.99 -8.67
C TRP A 154 19.45 4.02 -9.80
N MET A 155 20.58 4.60 -10.23
CA MET A 155 20.63 5.59 -11.31
C MET A 155 21.10 4.91 -12.59
N PHE A 156 20.24 4.88 -13.61
CA PHE A 156 20.54 4.23 -14.89
C PHE A 156 20.46 5.19 -16.07
N PRO A 157 21.17 4.91 -17.18
CA PRO A 157 21.00 5.64 -18.43
C PRO A 157 19.56 5.58 -18.95
N ALA A 158 19.14 6.58 -19.72
CA ALA A 158 17.78 6.68 -20.24
C ALA A 158 17.41 5.51 -21.17
N GLU A 159 18.41 4.95 -21.86
CA GLU A 159 18.32 3.79 -22.73
C GLU A 159 18.33 2.44 -21.97
N SER A 160 18.51 2.42 -20.65
CA SER A 160 18.39 1.18 -19.87
C SER A 160 16.98 0.56 -19.99
N TYR A 161 16.89 -0.76 -19.88
CA TYR A 161 15.59 -1.43 -19.90
C TYR A 161 14.76 -1.04 -18.68
N SER A 162 15.39 -0.83 -17.53
CA SER A 162 14.72 -0.41 -16.30
C SER A 162 14.01 0.93 -16.44
N ILE A 163 14.67 1.93 -17.04
CA ILE A 163 14.07 3.26 -17.24
C ILE A 163 12.99 3.23 -18.32
N ARG A 164 13.19 2.44 -19.39
CA ARG A 164 12.18 2.29 -20.46
C ARG A 164 10.93 1.53 -19.99
N LEU A 165 11.08 0.52 -19.15
CA LEU A 165 9.98 -0.27 -18.58
C LEU A 165 9.25 0.48 -17.46
N PHE A 166 10.02 1.14 -16.58
CA PHE A 166 9.48 1.82 -15.40
C PHE A 166 9.98 3.27 -15.35
N PRO A 167 9.54 4.13 -16.30
CA PRO A 167 9.92 5.54 -16.28
C PRO A 167 9.40 6.21 -15.00
N PRO A 168 9.98 7.32 -14.53
CA PRO A 168 9.49 8.01 -13.32
C PRO A 168 7.98 8.34 -13.36
N SER A 169 7.41 8.58 -14.54
CA SER A 169 5.96 8.78 -14.72
C SER A 169 5.12 7.56 -14.35
N PHE A 170 5.62 6.35 -14.58
CA PHE A 170 4.97 5.10 -14.18
C PHE A 170 4.80 5.06 -12.66
N PHE A 171 5.87 5.31 -11.91
CA PHE A 171 5.82 5.34 -10.45
C PHE A 171 4.97 6.49 -9.91
N LYS A 172 4.93 7.64 -10.59
CA LYS A 172 4.01 8.74 -10.25
C LYS A 172 2.55 8.33 -10.42
N GLY A 173 2.23 7.53 -11.45
CA GLY A 173 0.91 6.93 -11.66
C GLY A 173 0.51 6.01 -10.51
N ILE A 174 1.38 5.05 -10.16
CA ILE A 174 1.20 4.17 -9.00
C ILE A 174 0.95 4.99 -7.73
N PHE A 175 1.80 6.00 -7.48
CA PHE A 175 1.72 6.83 -6.29
C PHE A 175 0.39 7.60 -6.21
N SER A 176 -0.11 8.07 -7.36
CA SER A 176 -1.42 8.75 -7.44
C SER A 176 -2.58 7.82 -7.10
N VAL A 177 -2.54 6.56 -7.53
CA VAL A 177 -3.53 5.54 -7.14
C VAL A 177 -3.52 5.31 -5.62
N PHE A 178 -2.33 5.24 -5.01
CA PHE A 178 -2.21 5.11 -3.55
C PHE A 178 -2.80 6.30 -2.80
N VAL A 179 -2.52 7.52 -3.26
CA VAL A 179 -3.13 8.75 -2.71
C VAL A 179 -4.65 8.65 -2.78
N ALA A 180 -5.21 8.31 -3.95
CA ALA A 180 -6.65 8.23 -4.16
C ALA A 180 -7.31 7.20 -3.24
N VAL A 181 -6.78 5.96 -3.19
CA VAL A 181 -7.30 4.89 -2.32
C VAL A 181 -7.23 5.28 -0.85
N ASN A 182 -6.16 5.94 -0.42
CA ASN A 182 -6.00 6.37 0.96
C ASN A 182 -7.01 7.47 1.34
N VAL A 183 -7.20 8.48 0.48
CA VAL A 183 -8.18 9.55 0.69
C VAL A 183 -9.61 9.01 0.73
N ILE A 184 -9.96 8.12 -0.20
CA ILE A 184 -11.28 7.47 -0.23
C ILE A 184 -11.49 6.67 1.07
N SER A 185 -10.47 5.91 1.49
CA SER A 185 -10.53 5.13 2.73
C SER A 185 -10.70 6.03 3.97
N ALA A 186 -9.99 7.15 4.04
CA ALA A 186 -10.16 8.15 5.10
C ALA A 186 -11.62 8.65 5.18
N PHE A 187 -12.19 9.01 4.03
CA PHE A 187 -13.57 9.49 3.94
C PHE A 187 -14.58 8.43 4.40
N LEU A 188 -14.44 7.18 3.92
CA LEU A 188 -15.33 6.08 4.31
C LEU A 188 -15.26 5.77 5.81
N LEU A 189 -14.07 5.79 6.41
CA LEU A 189 -13.89 5.58 7.85
C LEU A 189 -14.55 6.70 8.67
N LEU A 190 -14.36 7.96 8.27
CA LEU A 190 -14.97 9.12 8.93
C LEU A 190 -16.50 9.11 8.80
N LEU A 191 -17.02 8.75 7.62
CA LEU A 191 -18.45 8.59 7.38
C LEU A 191 -19.04 7.48 8.25
N GLY A 192 -18.42 6.30 8.28
CA GLY A 192 -18.82 5.19 9.14
C GLY A 192 -18.83 5.56 10.63
N SER A 193 -17.78 6.27 11.07
CA SER A 193 -17.71 6.86 12.42
C SER A 193 -18.91 7.78 12.70
N ALA A 194 -19.19 8.73 11.81
CA ALA A 194 -20.28 9.69 11.99
C ALA A 194 -21.64 8.98 12.09
N LEU A 195 -21.87 7.95 11.29
CA LEU A 195 -23.10 7.15 11.33
C LEU A 195 -23.25 6.39 12.65
N LEU A 196 -22.19 5.74 13.15
CA LEU A 196 -22.22 5.00 14.41
C LEU A 196 -22.41 5.93 15.62
N LEU A 197 -21.69 7.06 15.66
CA LEU A 197 -21.81 8.04 16.75
C LEU A 197 -23.18 8.73 16.77
N ARG A 198 -23.78 9.00 15.60
CA ARG A 198 -25.16 9.51 15.50
C ARG A 198 -26.18 8.49 16.01
N ARG A 199 -26.04 7.20 15.64
CA ARG A 199 -26.92 6.12 16.12
C ARG A 199 -26.83 5.95 17.64
N GLY A 200 -25.63 6.02 18.21
CA GLY A 200 -25.42 6.03 19.66
C GLY A 200 -26.15 7.19 20.33
N SER A 201 -25.95 8.42 19.83
CA SER A 201 -26.53 9.63 20.41
C SER A 201 -28.07 9.68 20.34
N ALA A 202 -28.67 9.23 19.22
CA ALA A 202 -30.12 9.23 19.03
C ALA A 202 -30.86 8.24 19.95
N LYS A 203 -30.25 7.10 20.25
CA LYS A 203 -30.81 6.11 21.19
C LYS A 203 -30.72 6.57 22.65
N LYS A 204 -29.67 7.32 23.02
CA LYS A 204 -29.52 7.92 24.36
C LYS A 204 -30.62 8.93 24.68
N LYS A 205 -31.10 9.71 23.69
CA LYS A 205 -32.19 10.68 23.86
C LYS A 205 -33.59 10.08 23.99
N ARG A 206 -33.77 8.78 23.68
CA ARG A 206 -35.06 8.07 23.75
C ARG A 206 -35.28 7.31 25.06
N LYS A 207 -34.26 7.20 25.91
CA LYS A 207 -34.33 6.64 27.27
C LYS A 207 -34.39 7.77 28.27
#